data_AF-A0A183J8J1-F1
#
_entry.id   AF-A0A183J8J1-F1
#
_cell.length_a   1.000
_cell.length_b   1.000
_cell.length_c   1.000
_cell.angle_alpha   90.00
_cell.angle_beta   90.00
_cell.angle_gamma   90.00
#
_symmetry.space_group_name_H-M   'P 1'
#
loop_
_entity.id
_entity.type
_entity.pdbx_description
1 polymer ?
#
loop_
_entity_poly.entity_id
_entity_poly.type
_entity_poly.pdbx_seq_one_letter_code
_entity_poly.pdbx_strand_id
1 'polypeptide(L)'
;MKTQQEKEKRLVEKIKKSAEMIRNRYLKSVEGKAVFEPTTYGQAKRAGDYYMFEYDLDADVVDTTQQEEDQFEDVSEGSVEKLGPAQMIHRAAETDMTLAEIAAGHKLPVLTKVSSEDRGSLSSDSPSLSPPTSTKAAKSDIFVGVVKFALSLMGNGLRWLATVFDSYSTDYRFVAYVLNTEKMTLTRDLSNEIAPDSEVRDLHHIVSQSDFGKQIYQPPSEQSIIQTEQSLMEERRKRSSLLQFLVATYYLLIANTETICFVAIIVNQMMNSSVISLPLPLLIFFWGTLCSPRPPKIFWIILIAYIEVMIVVKFFFQFDLFPWSHRIVGSNEPLYPPRIIGIEKKPFFALSDVVLLMILFFHRYHLKVFHACL
;
A
#
# COMPACT_ATOMS: atom_id res chain seq x y z
N MET A 1 -5.93 9.26 13.34
CA MET A 1 -7.02 9.37 14.32
C MET A 1 -7.74 10.72 14.25
N LYS A 2 -7.09 11.87 14.49
CA LYS A 2 -7.77 13.17 14.39
C LYS A 2 -8.34 13.46 12.99
N THR A 3 -7.54 13.23 11.95
CA THR A 3 -7.97 13.35 10.54
C THR A 3 -9.14 12.42 10.20
N GLN A 4 -9.10 11.18 10.68
CA GLN A 4 -10.20 10.21 10.55
C GLN A 4 -11.48 10.75 11.23
N GLN A 5 -11.37 11.24 12.47
CA GLN A 5 -12.49 11.80 13.21
C GLN A 5 -13.07 13.04 12.53
N GLU A 6 -12.24 13.89 11.90
CA GLU A 6 -12.71 15.03 11.13
C GLU A 6 -13.48 14.60 9.89
N LYS A 7 -12.98 13.59 9.15
CA LYS A 7 -13.70 13.01 8.01
C LYS A 7 -15.05 12.41 8.45
N GLU A 8 -15.05 11.64 9.53
CA GLU A 8 -16.27 11.05 10.11
C GLU A 8 -17.26 12.15 10.54
N LYS A 9 -16.78 13.23 11.16
CA LYS A 9 -17.62 14.38 11.53
C LYS A 9 -18.22 15.07 10.31
N ARG A 10 -17.44 15.33 9.26
CA ARG A 10 -17.94 15.92 8.01
C ARG A 10 -19.01 15.04 7.37
N LEU A 11 -18.79 13.73 7.36
CA LEU A 11 -19.73 12.75 6.81
C LEU A 11 -21.04 12.75 7.64
N VAL A 12 -20.94 12.76 8.97
CA VAL A 12 -22.11 12.87 9.87
C VAL A 12 -22.86 14.19 9.66
N GLU A 13 -22.15 15.31 9.48
CA GLU A 13 -22.77 16.60 9.17
C GLU A 13 -23.49 16.58 7.81
N LYS A 14 -22.91 15.94 6.79
CA LYS A 14 -23.53 15.77 5.48
C LYS A 14 -24.81 14.93 5.57
N ILE A 15 -24.77 13.81 6.30
CA ILE A 15 -25.96 12.99 6.59
C ILE A 15 -27.03 13.82 7.31
N LYS A 16 -26.64 14.61 8.31
CA LYS A 16 -27.57 15.46 9.06
C LYS A 16 -28.26 16.50 8.15
N LYS A 17 -27.49 17.20 7.30
CA LYS A 17 -28.02 18.16 6.34
C LYS A 17 -28.97 17.49 5.33
N SER A 18 -28.61 16.32 4.81
CA SER A 18 -29.47 15.56 3.90
C SER A 18 -30.77 15.12 4.59
N ALA A 19 -30.70 14.62 5.83
CA ALA A 19 -31.89 14.24 6.60
C ALA A 19 -32.81 15.45 6.90
N GLU A 20 -32.23 16.61 7.23
CA GLU A 20 -32.97 17.86 7.41
C GLU A 20 -33.62 18.32 6.10
N MET A 21 -32.93 18.21 4.97
CA MET A 21 -33.47 18.53 3.65
C MET A 21 -34.66 17.62 3.29
N ILE A 22 -34.53 16.31 3.48
CA ILE A 22 -35.62 15.35 3.25
C ILE A 22 -36.80 15.67 4.16
N ARG A 23 -36.55 15.98 5.44
CA ARG A 23 -37.59 16.38 6.39
C ARG A 23 -38.30 17.65 5.94
N ASN A 24 -37.56 18.68 5.51
CA ASN A 24 -38.13 19.93 5.05
C ASN A 24 -38.91 19.75 3.74
N ARG A 25 -38.42 18.91 2.82
CA ARG A 25 -39.12 18.52 1.58
C ARG A 25 -40.45 17.83 1.91
N TYR A 26 -40.45 16.92 2.88
CA TYR A 26 -41.66 16.27 3.36
C TYR A 26 -42.64 17.28 4.00
N LEU A 27 -42.16 18.20 4.83
CA LEU A 27 -43.03 19.20 5.46
C LEU A 27 -43.64 20.16 4.43
N LYS A 28 -42.86 20.60 3.43
CA LYS A 28 -43.33 21.48 2.34
C LYS A 28 -44.38 20.79 1.47
N SER A 29 -44.25 19.49 1.20
CA SER A 29 -45.25 18.75 0.40
C SER A 29 -46.55 18.48 1.17
N VAL A 30 -46.50 18.50 2.50
CA VAL A 30 -47.65 18.35 3.40
C VAL A 30 -48.36 19.69 3.65
N GLU A 31 -47.64 20.82 3.59
CA GLU A 31 -48.18 22.15 3.88
C GLU A 31 -49.29 22.55 2.88
N GLY A 32 -50.50 22.80 3.40
CA GLY A 32 -51.66 23.23 2.60
C GLY A 32 -52.51 22.11 1.98
N LYS A 33 -52.13 20.82 2.14
CA LYS A 33 -52.91 19.65 1.70
C LYS A 33 -53.59 18.99 2.91
N ALA A 34 -54.80 18.45 2.73
CA ALA A 34 -55.48 17.66 3.76
C ALA A 34 -54.82 16.28 3.87
N VAL A 35 -53.70 16.21 4.58
CA VAL A 35 -52.88 15.01 4.69
C VAL A 35 -53.48 14.04 5.69
N PHE A 36 -53.65 12.78 5.26
CA PHE A 36 -54.06 11.69 6.13
C PHE A 36 -52.88 11.29 7.03
N GLU A 37 -52.99 11.52 8.34
CA GLU A 37 -51.96 11.13 9.29
C GLU A 37 -52.20 9.69 9.77
N PRO A 38 -51.34 8.72 9.40
CA PRO A 38 -51.55 7.33 9.74
C PRO A 38 -51.30 7.08 11.22
N THR A 39 -52.28 6.52 11.92
CA THR A 39 -52.18 6.20 13.36
C THR A 39 -51.50 4.86 13.64
N THR A 40 -51.42 3.99 12.62
CA THR A 40 -50.89 2.63 12.73
C THR A 40 -49.81 2.38 11.67
N TYR A 41 -48.76 1.63 12.02
CA TYR A 41 -47.66 1.26 11.09
C TYR A 41 -48.17 0.69 9.75
N GLY A 42 -49.20 -0.16 9.79
CA GLY A 42 -49.80 -0.75 8.59
C GLY A 42 -50.56 0.24 7.70
N GLN A 43 -51.05 1.35 8.28
CA GLN A 43 -51.63 2.46 7.52
C GLN A 43 -50.53 3.32 6.89
N ALA A 44 -49.45 3.60 7.63
CA ALA A 44 -48.31 4.38 7.12
C ALA A 44 -47.67 3.76 5.87
N LYS A 45 -47.52 2.42 5.85
CA LYS A 45 -46.99 1.71 4.68
C LYS A 45 -47.87 1.82 3.43
N ARG A 46 -49.18 2.04 3.58
CA ARG A 46 -50.15 2.12 2.48
C ARG A 46 -50.57 3.56 2.15
N ALA A 47 -50.18 4.53 2.96
CA ALA A 47 -50.54 5.94 2.82
C ALA A 47 -49.74 6.67 1.73
N GLY A 48 -49.29 5.95 0.69
CA GLY A 48 -48.66 6.56 -0.46
C GLY A 48 -49.72 7.30 -1.27
N ASP A 49 -49.54 8.61 -1.42
CA ASP A 49 -50.50 9.48 -2.12
C ASP A 49 -49.80 10.22 -3.26
N TYR A 50 -50.57 10.64 -4.27
CA TYR A 50 -50.05 11.13 -5.55
C TYR A 50 -49.18 12.39 -5.42
N TYR A 51 -49.40 13.19 -4.37
CA TYR A 51 -48.64 14.42 -4.11
C TYR A 51 -47.15 14.17 -3.80
N MET A 52 -46.76 12.93 -3.48
CA MET A 52 -45.36 12.58 -3.21
C MET A 52 -44.51 12.42 -4.48
N PHE A 53 -45.15 12.35 -5.65
CA PHE A 53 -44.50 12.26 -6.96
C PHE A 53 -44.59 13.57 -7.76
N GLU A 54 -45.12 14.64 -7.17
CA GLU A 54 -45.13 15.95 -7.82
C GLU A 54 -43.69 16.47 -7.92
N TYR A 55 -43.26 16.73 -9.16
CA TYR A 55 -41.91 17.19 -9.49
C TYR A 55 -41.72 18.64 -9.00
N ASP A 56 -40.83 18.84 -8.03
CA ASP A 56 -40.43 20.17 -7.55
C ASP A 56 -39.09 20.54 -8.21
N LEU A 57 -39.12 21.36 -9.26
CA LEU A 57 -37.94 21.77 -10.05
C LEU A 57 -36.82 22.37 -9.17
N ASP A 58 -37.19 23.05 -8.08
CA ASP A 58 -36.23 23.66 -7.15
C ASP A 58 -35.52 22.61 -6.27
N ALA A 59 -36.11 21.43 -6.07
CA ALA A 59 -35.54 20.36 -5.25
C ALA A 59 -34.46 19.56 -6.01
N ASP A 60 -34.58 19.44 -7.33
CA ASP A 60 -33.61 18.74 -8.19
C ASP A 60 -32.32 19.54 -8.40
N VAL A 61 -32.38 20.88 -8.40
CA VAL A 61 -31.18 21.73 -8.51
C VAL A 61 -30.26 21.50 -7.30
N VAL A 62 -30.84 21.35 -6.10
CA VAL A 62 -30.09 21.11 -4.87
C VAL A 62 -29.47 19.71 -4.84
N ASP A 63 -30.18 18.68 -5.30
CA ASP A 63 -29.67 17.30 -5.38
C ASP A 63 -28.54 17.17 -6.41
N THR A 64 -28.66 17.87 -7.54
CA THR A 64 -27.62 17.94 -8.58
C THR A 64 -26.34 18.61 -8.04
N THR A 65 -26.50 19.68 -7.25
CA THR A 65 -25.36 20.39 -6.63
C THR A 65 -24.66 19.52 -5.58
N GLN A 66 -25.41 18.74 -4.79
CA GLN A 66 -24.84 17.80 -3.82
C GLN A 66 -24.15 16.59 -4.48
N GLN A 67 -24.70 16.06 -5.57
CA GLN A 67 -24.04 15.01 -6.35
C GLN A 67 -22.72 15.49 -6.99
N GLU A 68 -22.66 16.75 -7.42
CA GLU A 68 -21.42 17.36 -7.92
C GLU A 68 -20.38 17.56 -6.80
N GLU A 69 -20.79 17.96 -5.59
CA GLU A 69 -19.89 18.07 -4.42
C GLU A 69 -19.39 16.70 -3.94
N ASP A 70 -20.25 15.68 -3.91
CA ASP A 70 -19.88 14.30 -3.53
C ASP A 70 -18.90 13.67 -4.53
N GLN A 71 -19.02 14.02 -5.80
CA GLN A 71 -18.11 13.57 -6.85
C GLN A 71 -16.77 14.34 -6.85
N PHE A 72 -16.73 15.54 -6.27
CA PHE A 72 -15.50 16.34 -6.09
C PHE A 72 -14.74 15.99 -4.80
N GLU A 73 -15.41 15.59 -3.71
CA GLU A 73 -14.76 15.26 -2.43
C GLU A 73 -13.98 13.93 -2.42
N ASP A 74 -14.25 13.00 -3.35
CA ASP A 74 -13.54 11.71 -3.44
C ASP A 74 -12.19 11.78 -4.18
N VAL A 75 -11.79 12.98 -4.63
CA VAL A 75 -10.46 13.20 -5.19
C VAL A 75 -9.54 13.73 -4.10
N SER A 76 -8.80 12.80 -3.49
CA SER A 76 -7.60 13.11 -2.72
C SER A 76 -6.77 14.17 -3.44
N GLU A 77 -6.67 15.36 -2.85
CA GLU A 77 -5.71 16.40 -3.24
C GLU A 77 -4.32 15.77 -3.28
N GLY A 78 -3.79 15.59 -4.50
CA GLY A 78 -2.50 14.93 -4.71
C GLY A 78 -2.38 14.06 -5.95
N SER A 79 -3.15 14.27 -7.02
CA SER A 79 -2.77 13.75 -8.33
C SER A 79 -3.37 14.56 -9.46
N VAL A 80 -2.48 15.16 -10.26
CA VAL A 80 -2.68 15.71 -11.61
C VAL A 80 -3.86 15.06 -12.33
N GLU A 81 -4.80 15.87 -12.85
CA GLU A 81 -5.88 15.44 -13.75
C GLU A 81 -5.31 14.51 -14.84
N LYS A 82 -5.42 13.20 -14.62
CA LYS A 82 -5.18 12.18 -15.63
C LYS A 82 -6.54 11.70 -16.08
N LEU A 83 -6.93 12.08 -17.29
CA LEU A 83 -8.09 11.50 -17.95
C LEU A 83 -7.97 9.97 -17.94
N GLY A 84 -9.07 9.29 -17.62
CA GLY A 84 -9.11 7.84 -17.61
C GLY A 84 -8.81 7.27 -19.01
N PRO A 85 -8.24 6.05 -19.12
CA PRO A 85 -7.88 5.45 -20.41
C PRO A 85 -9.05 5.39 -21.40
N ALA A 86 -10.26 5.11 -20.91
CA ALA A 86 -11.47 5.04 -21.73
C ALA A 86 -11.90 6.39 -22.30
N GLN A 87 -11.75 7.47 -21.53
CA GLN A 87 -12.09 8.83 -21.98
C GLN A 87 -11.06 9.37 -22.98
N MET A 88 -9.79 8.99 -22.83
CA MET A 88 -8.76 9.32 -23.83
C MET A 88 -9.02 8.62 -25.17
N ILE A 89 -9.46 7.36 -25.13
CA ILE A 89 -9.81 6.61 -26.35
C ILE A 89 -11.05 7.22 -27.03
N HIS A 90 -12.08 7.57 -26.26
CA HIS A 90 -13.27 8.21 -26.82
C HIS A 90 -12.94 9.53 -27.53
N ARG A 91 -12.13 10.39 -26.89
CA ARG A 91 -11.72 11.66 -27.50
C ARG A 91 -10.78 11.51 -28.67
N ALA A 92 -9.90 10.52 -28.67
CA ALA A 92 -9.03 10.21 -29.81
C ALA A 92 -9.80 9.58 -30.99
N ALA A 93 -10.97 8.98 -30.73
CA ALA A 93 -11.85 8.50 -31.80
C ALA A 93 -12.66 9.65 -32.43
N GLU A 94 -13.00 10.67 -31.63
CA GLU A 94 -13.72 11.85 -32.10
C GLU A 94 -12.81 12.92 -32.73
N THR A 95 -11.53 12.95 -32.36
CA THR A 95 -10.54 13.89 -32.89
C THR A 95 -9.33 13.12 -33.43
N ASP A 96 -8.90 13.40 -34.67
CA ASP A 96 -7.73 12.79 -35.33
C ASP A 96 -6.38 13.22 -34.70
N MET A 97 -6.28 13.23 -33.37
CA MET A 97 -5.07 13.58 -32.62
C MET A 97 -4.47 12.37 -31.92
N THR A 98 -3.16 12.38 -31.75
CA THR A 98 -2.45 11.26 -31.14
C THR A 98 -2.65 11.22 -29.62
N LEU A 99 -2.72 10.01 -29.05
CA LEU A 99 -2.98 9.77 -27.62
C LEU A 99 -1.97 10.49 -26.69
N ALA A 100 -0.74 10.69 -27.18
CA ALA A 100 0.33 11.38 -26.45
C ALA A 100 0.10 12.91 -26.38
N GLU A 101 -0.58 13.47 -27.37
CA GLU A 101 -0.87 14.91 -27.48
C GLU A 101 -2.07 15.31 -26.62
N ILE A 102 -3.07 14.41 -26.53
CA ILE A 102 -4.22 14.53 -25.61
C ILE A 102 -3.76 14.44 -24.15
N ALA A 103 -2.80 13.56 -23.85
CA ALA A 103 -2.21 13.42 -22.52
C ALA A 103 -1.34 14.63 -22.11
N ALA A 104 -0.93 15.47 -23.06
CA ALA A 104 -0.09 16.65 -22.83
C ALA A 104 -0.86 17.95 -22.57
N GLY A 105 -2.20 17.92 -22.60
CA GLY A 105 -3.05 19.01 -22.08
C GLY A 105 -3.03 20.32 -22.88
N HIS A 106 -2.80 20.29 -24.19
CA HIS A 106 -2.90 21.51 -25.02
C HIS A 106 -4.36 22.00 -25.11
N LYS A 107 -4.61 23.28 -24.79
CA LYS A 107 -5.93 23.92 -24.98
C LYS A 107 -6.27 23.95 -26.48
N LEU A 108 -7.36 23.30 -26.87
CA LEU A 108 -7.85 23.36 -28.25
C LEU A 108 -8.72 24.60 -28.52
N PRO A 109 -8.63 25.16 -29.74
CA PRO A 109 -9.47 26.27 -30.18
C PRO A 109 -10.91 25.81 -30.44
N VAL A 110 -11.85 26.70 -30.10
CA VAL A 110 -13.29 26.56 -30.36
C VAL A 110 -13.55 26.49 -31.87
N LEU A 111 -14.19 25.42 -32.34
CA LEU A 111 -14.59 25.27 -33.74
C LEU A 111 -16.00 25.84 -33.94
N THR A 112 -16.11 27.04 -34.51
CA THR A 112 -17.34 27.53 -35.14
C THR A 112 -17.44 26.97 -36.56
N LYS A 113 -18.59 26.36 -36.87
CA LYS A 113 -19.06 25.94 -38.21
C LYS A 113 -18.79 27.00 -39.29
N VAL A 114 -18.46 26.57 -40.52
CA VAL A 114 -19.05 27.00 -41.82
C VAL A 114 -18.28 26.43 -43.03
N SER A 115 -19.06 25.99 -44.03
CA SER A 115 -18.85 25.80 -45.49
C SER A 115 -17.65 25.07 -46.12
N SER A 116 -18.04 24.10 -46.97
CA SER A 116 -17.78 23.93 -48.41
C SER A 116 -16.55 24.56 -49.11
N GLU A 117 -16.07 23.78 -50.08
CA GLU A 117 -15.37 24.13 -51.34
C GLU A 117 -13.83 24.01 -51.44
N ASP A 118 -13.48 23.39 -52.58
CA ASP A 118 -12.26 23.43 -53.37
C ASP A 118 -10.90 22.91 -52.86
N ARG A 119 -10.51 21.79 -53.49
CA ARG A 119 -9.12 21.32 -53.62
C ARG A 119 -8.48 21.92 -54.88
N GLY A 120 -7.38 22.64 -54.70
CA GLY A 120 -6.46 23.03 -55.76
C GLY A 120 -5.00 23.01 -55.31
N SER A 121 -4.15 22.40 -56.15
CA SER A 121 -2.68 22.50 -56.27
C SER A 121 -1.78 22.00 -55.11
N LEU A 122 -0.95 20.96 -55.32
CA LEU A 122 0.46 20.97 -55.80
C LEU A 122 1.42 21.24 -54.61
N SER A 123 2.26 20.31 -54.13
CA SER A 123 3.43 19.76 -54.82
C SER A 123 4.09 18.59 -54.05
N SER A 124 4.30 17.47 -54.75
CA SER A 124 5.55 16.69 -54.85
C SER A 124 6.53 16.62 -53.66
N ASP A 125 6.74 15.41 -53.11
CA ASP A 125 7.94 14.62 -53.40
C ASP A 125 7.85 13.17 -52.88
N SER A 126 8.30 12.24 -53.72
CA SER A 126 8.41 10.77 -53.55
C SER A 126 9.61 10.40 -52.62
N PRO A 127 9.86 9.14 -52.17
CA PRO A 127 9.52 7.88 -52.84
C PRO A 127 9.11 6.67 -51.98
N SER A 128 8.51 5.74 -52.72
CA SER A 128 8.16 4.34 -52.42
C SER A 128 9.23 3.50 -51.71
N LEU A 129 8.80 2.61 -50.81
CA LEU A 129 9.55 1.44 -50.39
C LEU A 129 8.68 0.17 -50.47
N SER A 130 9.09 -0.75 -51.33
CA SER A 130 8.52 -2.08 -51.57
C SER A 130 8.82 -3.06 -50.40
N PRO A 131 8.05 -4.17 -50.28
CA PRO A 131 8.11 -5.05 -49.11
C PRO A 131 9.27 -6.07 -49.23
N PRO A 132 9.93 -6.48 -48.13
CA PRO A 132 10.94 -7.53 -48.23
C PRO A 132 10.34 -8.92 -48.00
N THR A 133 10.45 -9.76 -49.01
CA THR A 133 10.50 -11.23 -48.90
C THR A 133 11.94 -11.67 -48.65
N SER A 134 12.25 -12.28 -47.50
CA SER A 134 13.09 -13.49 -47.43
C SER A 134 13.13 -14.09 -46.02
N THR A 135 12.81 -15.37 -45.97
CA THR A 135 12.72 -16.23 -44.79
C THR A 135 14.10 -16.77 -44.39
N LYS A 136 14.61 -16.32 -43.23
CA LYS A 136 15.39 -17.06 -42.19
C LYS A 136 16.31 -16.13 -41.37
N ALA A 137 16.69 -14.95 -41.89
CA ALA A 137 17.36 -13.89 -41.12
C ALA A 137 16.39 -13.02 -40.29
N ALA A 138 15.11 -12.93 -40.70
CA ALA A 138 14.08 -12.17 -39.99
C ALA A 138 13.80 -12.67 -38.55
N LYS A 139 14.14 -13.92 -38.21
CA LYS A 139 13.87 -14.47 -36.87
C LYS A 139 14.80 -13.88 -35.80
N SER A 140 16.05 -13.55 -36.13
CA SER A 140 16.98 -12.91 -35.17
C SER A 140 16.60 -11.46 -34.92
N ASP A 141 16.16 -10.74 -35.94
CA ASP A 141 15.79 -9.32 -35.81
C ASP A 141 14.48 -9.16 -35.03
N ILE A 142 13.51 -10.07 -35.24
CA ILE A 142 12.31 -10.17 -34.41
C ILE A 142 12.68 -10.51 -32.96
N PHE A 143 13.59 -11.47 -32.74
CA PHE A 143 14.02 -11.86 -31.41
C PHE A 143 14.72 -10.71 -30.67
N VAL A 144 15.62 -9.98 -31.33
CA VAL A 144 16.29 -8.79 -30.77
C VAL A 144 15.27 -7.69 -30.46
N GLY A 145 14.28 -7.49 -31.34
CA GLY A 145 13.16 -6.56 -31.11
C GLY A 145 12.32 -6.93 -29.88
N VAL A 146 11.98 -8.22 -29.73
CA VAL A 146 11.24 -8.74 -28.57
C VAL A 146 12.05 -8.61 -27.29
N VAL A 147 13.35 -8.91 -27.31
CA VAL A 147 14.23 -8.75 -26.14
C VAL A 147 14.35 -7.28 -25.74
N LYS A 148 14.51 -6.37 -26.71
CA LYS A 148 14.58 -4.92 -26.45
C LYS A 148 13.27 -4.37 -25.91
N PHE A 149 12.14 -4.83 -26.45
CA PHE A 149 10.81 -4.52 -25.93
C PHE A 149 10.64 -5.05 -24.50
N ALA A 150 11.05 -6.29 -24.23
CA ALA A 150 11.00 -6.89 -22.90
C ALA A 150 11.88 -6.14 -21.89
N LEU A 151 13.09 -5.73 -22.27
CA LEU A 151 13.96 -4.91 -21.42
C LEU A 151 13.36 -3.53 -21.15
N SER A 152 12.76 -2.90 -22.18
CA SER A 152 12.08 -1.61 -22.04
C SER A 152 10.87 -1.71 -21.12
N LEU A 153 10.04 -2.75 -21.29
CA LEU A 153 8.90 -3.05 -20.44
C LEU A 153 9.33 -3.32 -19.00
N MET A 154 10.37 -4.12 -18.80
CA MET A 154 10.91 -4.43 -17.47
C MET A 154 11.50 -3.17 -16.81
N GLY A 155 12.20 -2.32 -17.57
CA GLY A 155 12.73 -1.04 -17.08
C GLY A 155 11.63 -0.06 -16.67
N ASN A 156 10.56 0.07 -17.48
CA ASN A 156 9.42 0.92 -17.16
C ASN A 156 8.59 0.35 -16.00
N GLY A 157 8.42 -0.98 -15.95
CA GLY A 157 7.76 -1.68 -14.85
C GLY A 157 8.52 -1.51 -13.53
N LEU A 158 9.85 -1.59 -13.55
CA LEU A 158 10.66 -1.41 -12.35
C LEU A 158 10.61 0.04 -11.84
N ARG A 159 10.54 1.03 -12.74
CA ARG A 159 10.32 2.43 -12.36
C ARG A 159 8.94 2.63 -11.74
N TRP A 160 7.91 2.03 -12.33
CA TRP A 160 6.55 2.08 -11.79
C TRP A 160 6.49 1.42 -10.40
N LEU A 161 7.05 0.22 -10.24
CA LEU A 161 7.14 -0.44 -8.93
C LEU A 161 7.94 0.39 -7.93
N ALA A 162 9.06 1.00 -8.35
CA ALA A 162 9.83 1.87 -7.47
C ALA A 162 8.99 3.06 -7.00
N THR A 163 8.17 3.67 -7.85
CA THR A 163 7.27 4.76 -7.43
C THR A 163 6.18 4.31 -6.47
N VAL A 164 5.62 3.11 -6.67
CA VAL A 164 4.58 2.55 -5.79
C VAL A 164 5.15 2.14 -4.43
N PHE A 165 6.32 1.49 -4.41
CA PHE A 165 6.98 1.12 -3.14
C PHE A 165 7.40 2.35 -2.35
N ASP A 166 7.78 3.41 -3.06
CA ASP A 166 8.14 4.68 -2.47
C ASP A 166 6.94 5.38 -1.84
N SER A 167 5.79 5.44 -2.52
CA SER A 167 4.58 6.02 -1.93
C SER A 167 4.14 5.27 -0.67
N TYR A 168 4.21 3.94 -0.66
CA TYR A 168 3.82 3.14 0.51
C TYR A 168 4.81 3.24 1.68
N SER A 169 6.08 3.58 1.43
CA SER A 169 7.13 3.66 2.47
C SER A 169 7.50 5.08 2.87
N THR A 170 6.80 6.10 2.36
CA THR A 170 7.14 7.52 2.55
C THR A 170 7.19 7.90 4.04
N ASP A 171 6.13 7.60 4.79
CA ASP A 171 6.02 7.93 6.21
C ASP A 171 7.17 7.31 7.03
N TYR A 172 7.46 6.05 6.78
CA TYR A 172 8.53 5.33 7.49
C TYR A 172 9.91 5.90 7.18
N ARG A 173 10.16 6.27 5.91
CA ARG A 173 11.45 6.87 5.49
C ARG A 173 11.65 8.24 6.08
N PHE A 174 10.59 9.05 6.14
CA PHE A 174 10.61 10.34 6.79
C PHE A 174 11.00 10.19 8.27
N VAL A 175 10.30 9.31 9.01
CA VAL A 175 10.60 9.04 10.42
C VAL A 175 12.04 8.52 10.60
N ALA A 176 12.49 7.58 9.76
CA ALA A 176 13.84 7.04 9.84
C ALA A 176 14.93 8.09 9.57
N TYR A 177 14.68 9.01 8.65
CA TYR A 177 15.61 10.11 8.36
C TYR A 177 15.68 11.11 9.52
N VAL A 178 14.53 11.51 10.06
CA VAL A 178 14.45 12.42 11.22
C VAL A 178 15.16 11.81 12.42
N LEU A 179 14.85 10.55 12.76
CA LEU A 179 15.50 9.84 13.87
C LEU A 179 17.02 9.73 13.67
N ASN A 180 17.49 9.50 12.45
CA ASN A 180 18.93 9.43 12.19
C ASN A 180 19.61 10.81 12.29
N THR A 181 18.94 11.86 11.83
CA THR A 181 19.40 13.25 11.92
C THR A 181 19.47 13.71 13.37
N GLU A 182 18.43 13.42 14.15
CA GLU A 182 18.39 13.64 15.59
C GLU A 182 19.51 12.84 16.24
N LYS A 183 19.61 11.52 16.04
CA LYS A 183 20.68 10.70 16.60
C LYS A 183 22.08 11.26 16.35
N MET A 184 22.38 11.74 15.15
CA MET A 184 23.67 12.35 14.82
C MET A 184 23.87 13.68 15.56
N THR A 185 22.83 14.50 15.62
CA THR A 185 22.83 15.75 16.40
C THR A 185 23.07 15.46 17.88
N LEU A 186 22.37 14.47 18.44
CA LEU A 186 22.50 14.05 19.83
C LEU A 186 23.92 13.53 20.11
N THR A 187 24.48 12.73 19.21
CA THR A 187 25.84 12.18 19.36
C THR A 187 26.88 13.31 19.33
N ARG A 188 26.70 14.30 18.45
CA ARG A 188 27.59 15.48 18.36
C ARG A 188 27.51 16.34 19.62
N ASP A 189 26.30 16.65 20.08
CA ASP A 189 26.11 17.50 21.26
C ASP A 189 26.57 16.80 22.54
N LEU A 190 26.28 15.51 22.68
CA LEU A 190 26.79 14.69 23.79
C LEU A 190 28.32 14.60 23.76
N SER A 191 28.93 14.45 22.57
CA SER A 191 30.39 14.47 22.43
C SER A 191 31.02 15.83 22.78
N ASN A 192 30.27 16.92 22.73
CA ASN A 192 30.76 18.25 23.11
C ASN A 192 30.54 18.55 24.60
N GLU A 193 29.46 18.01 25.20
CA GLU A 193 29.12 18.16 26.62
C GLU A 193 29.98 17.25 27.52
N ILE A 194 30.34 16.06 27.04
CA ILE A 194 31.32 15.18 27.71
C ILE A 194 32.70 15.82 27.55
N ALA A 195 33.04 16.73 28.47
CA ALA A 195 34.44 17.04 28.77
C ALA A 195 35.16 15.72 29.15
N PRO A 196 36.46 15.56 28.85
CA PRO A 196 37.15 14.27 28.92
C PRO A 196 37.32 13.67 30.34
N ASP A 197 36.67 14.24 31.36
CA ASP A 197 36.90 13.93 32.78
C ASP A 197 35.62 13.62 33.59
N SER A 198 34.47 13.38 32.94
CA SER A 198 33.22 13.01 33.64
C SER A 198 32.91 11.51 33.58
N GLU A 199 32.63 10.91 34.75
CA GLU A 199 32.33 9.48 34.88
C GLU A 199 30.99 9.11 34.19
N VAL A 200 31.00 7.97 33.50
CA VAL A 200 29.92 7.40 32.65
C VAL A 200 28.55 7.26 33.37
N ARG A 201 28.53 7.34 34.70
CA ARG A 201 27.34 7.09 35.54
C ARG A 201 26.42 8.32 35.66
N ASP A 202 26.93 9.54 35.46
CA ASP A 202 26.14 10.78 35.48
C ASP A 202 25.46 11.10 34.13
N LEU A 203 25.82 10.36 33.08
CA LEU A 203 25.34 10.58 31.71
C LEU A 203 23.81 10.48 31.60
N HIS A 204 23.20 9.50 32.28
CA HIS A 204 21.75 9.31 32.24
C HIS A 204 21.00 10.45 32.94
N HIS A 205 21.58 11.03 34.00
CA HIS A 205 20.96 12.14 34.72
C HIS A 205 21.06 13.45 33.91
N ILE A 206 22.21 13.71 33.28
CA ILE A 206 22.44 14.87 32.39
C ILE A 206 21.52 14.85 31.17
N VAL A 207 21.32 13.68 30.55
CA VAL A 207 20.38 13.49 29.42
C VAL A 207 18.92 13.72 29.85
N SER A 208 18.56 13.37 31.09
CA SER A 208 17.19 13.54 31.60
C SER A 208 16.85 14.97 32.04
N GLN A 209 17.85 15.76 32.44
CA GLN A 209 17.65 17.11 32.99
C GLN A 209 17.81 18.23 31.94
N SER A 210 18.51 17.96 30.84
CA SER A 210 18.70 18.92 29.76
C SER A 210 17.40 19.14 28.97
N ASP A 211 17.14 20.38 28.53
CA ASP A 211 16.01 20.73 27.64
C ASP A 211 16.01 19.94 26.31
N PHE A 212 17.11 19.23 26.07
CA PHE A 212 17.35 18.20 25.07
C PHE A 212 16.26 17.11 25.03
N GLY A 213 15.86 16.57 26.19
CA GLY A 213 14.82 15.55 26.26
C GLY A 213 13.44 16.05 25.83
N LYS A 214 13.18 17.36 25.99
CA LYS A 214 11.91 17.98 25.59
C LYS A 214 11.85 18.29 24.08
N GLN A 215 13.01 18.53 23.45
CA GLN A 215 13.09 18.79 22.01
C GLN A 215 12.85 17.52 21.16
N ILE A 216 13.17 16.33 21.70
CA ILE A 216 12.90 15.02 21.08
C ILE A 216 11.39 14.78 20.84
N TYR A 217 10.52 15.37 21.66
CA TYR A 217 9.06 15.20 21.55
C TYR A 217 8.36 16.31 20.76
N GLN A 218 9.10 17.34 20.31
CA GLN A 218 8.48 18.43 19.61
C GLN A 218 8.22 18.03 18.16
N PRO A 219 6.96 18.02 17.69
CA PRO A 219 6.68 17.64 16.32
C PRO A 219 7.43 18.56 15.36
N PRO A 220 8.10 18.02 14.32
CA PRO A 220 8.83 18.83 13.36
C PRO A 220 7.88 19.86 12.75
N SER A 221 8.34 21.10 12.62
CA SER A 221 7.57 22.17 11.99
C SER A 221 7.25 21.78 10.54
N GLU A 222 6.09 22.17 10.02
CA GLU A 222 5.65 21.82 8.66
C GLU A 222 6.69 22.21 7.59
N GLN A 223 7.40 23.32 7.80
CA GLN A 223 8.48 23.76 6.93
C GLN A 223 9.71 22.84 6.96
N SER A 224 10.08 22.29 8.14
CA SER A 224 11.21 21.35 8.23
C SER A 224 10.88 19.99 7.62
N ILE A 225 9.59 19.60 7.63
CA ILE A 225 9.09 18.41 6.92
C ILE A 225 9.30 18.58 5.42
N ILE A 226 8.81 19.68 4.84
CA ILE A 226 8.91 19.96 3.40
C ILE A 226 10.38 20.04 2.96
N GLN A 227 11.23 20.70 3.73
CA GLN A 227 12.67 20.80 3.43
C GLN A 227 13.35 19.43 3.45
N THR A 228 12.99 18.60 4.43
CA THR A 228 13.49 17.23 4.54
C THR A 228 13.06 16.38 3.35
N GLU A 229 11.79 16.44 2.96
CA GLU A 229 11.28 15.73 1.78
C GLU A 229 12.01 16.16 0.49
N GLN A 230 12.22 17.47 0.31
CA GLN A 230 12.98 17.99 -0.83
C GLN A 230 14.40 17.41 -0.89
N SER A 231 15.12 17.37 0.24
CA SER A 231 16.46 16.79 0.31
C SER A 231 16.48 15.29 -0.05
N LEU A 232 15.48 14.53 0.39
CA LEU A 232 15.32 13.11 0.04
C LEU A 232 15.03 12.91 -1.45
N MET A 233 14.24 13.81 -2.06
CA MET A 233 13.96 13.79 -3.50
C MET A 233 15.20 14.12 -4.34
N GLU A 234 16.05 15.04 -3.89
CA GLU A 234 17.31 15.38 -4.56
C GLU A 234 18.30 14.21 -4.51
N GLU A 235 18.46 13.57 -3.36
CA GLU A 235 19.33 12.41 -3.22
C GLU A 235 18.85 11.23 -4.08
N ARG A 236 17.53 11.07 -4.20
CA ARG A 236 16.90 10.08 -5.09
C ARG A 236 17.21 10.33 -6.56
N ARG A 237 17.12 11.58 -7.02
CA ARG A 237 17.35 11.94 -8.44
C ARG A 237 18.76 11.60 -8.91
N LYS A 238 19.74 11.58 -8.00
CA LYS A 238 21.15 11.24 -8.29
C LYS A 238 21.39 9.73 -8.44
N ARG A 239 20.44 8.88 -8.04
CA ARG A 239 20.61 7.43 -7.92
C ARG A 239 20.21 6.69 -9.22
N SER A 240 20.90 5.59 -9.55
CA SER A 240 20.52 4.76 -10.69
C SER A 240 19.16 4.07 -10.47
N SER A 241 18.39 3.81 -11.53
CA SER A 241 17.02 3.30 -11.40
C SER A 241 16.93 1.95 -10.67
N LEU A 242 17.91 1.05 -10.87
CA LEU A 242 17.96 -0.23 -10.15
C LEU A 242 18.25 -0.04 -8.67
N LEU A 243 19.20 0.83 -8.34
CA LEU A 243 19.59 1.10 -6.95
C LEU A 243 18.45 1.82 -6.22
N GLN A 244 17.73 2.71 -6.90
CA GLN A 244 16.52 3.33 -6.37
C GLN A 244 15.43 2.28 -6.08
N PHE A 245 15.21 1.33 -6.98
CA PHE A 245 14.26 0.24 -6.75
C PHE A 245 14.66 -0.65 -5.55
N LEU A 246 15.93 -1.04 -5.46
CA LEU A 246 16.43 -1.86 -4.34
C LEU A 246 16.28 -1.14 -3.00
N VAL A 247 16.55 0.17 -2.98
CA VAL A 247 16.42 1.00 -1.77
C VAL A 247 14.97 1.17 -1.38
N ALA A 248 14.08 1.45 -2.34
CA ALA A 248 12.65 1.53 -2.09
C ALA A 248 12.11 0.20 -1.55
N THR A 249 12.54 -0.92 -2.13
CA THR A 249 12.20 -2.27 -1.66
C THR A 249 12.72 -2.52 -0.24
N TYR A 250 13.96 -2.16 0.05
CA TYR A 250 14.54 -2.29 1.39
C TYR A 250 13.74 -1.51 2.45
N TYR A 251 13.42 -0.25 2.18
CA TYR A 251 12.62 0.55 3.11
C TYR A 251 11.19 0.03 3.27
N LEU A 252 10.59 -0.47 2.18
CA LEU A 252 9.28 -1.13 2.22
C LEU A 252 9.31 -2.37 3.13
N LEU A 253 10.35 -3.20 3.00
CA LEU A 253 10.52 -4.41 3.81
C LEU A 253 10.66 -4.06 5.29
N ILE A 254 11.44 -3.03 5.63
CA ILE A 254 11.60 -2.67 7.03
C ILE A 254 10.33 -2.04 7.61
N ALA A 255 9.65 -1.19 6.84
CA ALA A 255 8.40 -0.57 7.27
C ALA A 255 7.32 -1.61 7.63
N ASN A 256 7.35 -2.78 6.99
CA ASN A 256 6.33 -3.82 7.09
C ASN A 256 6.88 -5.17 7.55
N THR A 257 7.91 -5.18 8.40
CA THR A 257 8.52 -6.44 8.87
C THR A 257 7.52 -7.39 9.54
N GLU A 258 6.48 -6.87 10.19
CA GLU A 258 5.42 -7.67 10.82
C GLU A 258 4.62 -8.48 9.79
N THR A 259 4.13 -7.83 8.73
CA THR A 259 3.34 -8.51 7.69
C THR A 259 4.20 -9.51 6.92
N ILE A 260 5.48 -9.20 6.70
CA ILE A 260 6.45 -10.11 6.09
C ILE A 260 6.65 -11.35 6.97
N CYS A 261 6.73 -11.20 8.29
CA CYS A 261 6.79 -12.35 9.20
C CYS A 261 5.52 -13.20 9.10
N PHE A 262 4.33 -12.58 9.06
CA PHE A 262 3.08 -13.33 8.91
C PHE A 262 3.04 -14.12 7.60
N VAL A 263 3.40 -13.50 6.49
CA VAL A 263 3.49 -14.17 5.18
C VAL A 263 4.53 -15.27 5.21
N ALA A 264 5.71 -15.04 5.78
CA ALA A 264 6.77 -16.04 5.88
C ALA A 264 6.34 -17.28 6.67
N ILE A 265 5.53 -17.11 7.72
CA ILE A 265 5.02 -18.23 8.52
C ILE A 265 3.97 -19.02 7.75
N ILE A 266 3.08 -18.33 7.00
CA ILE A 266 2.11 -18.99 6.11
C ILE A 266 2.87 -19.78 5.03
N VAL A 267 3.87 -19.17 4.39
CA VAL A 267 4.72 -19.85 3.40
C VAL A 267 5.46 -21.04 4.04
N ASN A 268 5.96 -20.91 5.27
CA ASN A 268 6.59 -22.03 5.97
C ASN A 268 5.60 -23.18 6.19
N GLN A 269 4.35 -22.90 6.56
CA GLN A 269 3.30 -23.92 6.66
C GLN A 269 2.97 -24.56 5.30
N MET A 270 2.99 -23.78 4.21
CA MET A 270 2.75 -24.31 2.86
C MET A 270 3.89 -25.24 2.41
N MET A 271 5.13 -24.92 2.74
CA MET A 271 6.30 -25.75 2.42
C MET A 271 6.37 -27.00 3.31
N ASN A 272 6.09 -26.82 4.61
CA ASN A 272 6.12 -27.86 5.63
C ASN A 272 4.68 -28.13 6.12
N SER A 273 3.89 -28.87 5.32
CA SER A 273 2.54 -29.25 5.71
C SER A 273 2.56 -30.34 6.79
N SER A 274 2.78 -29.95 8.04
CA SER A 274 2.85 -30.86 9.19
C SER A 274 1.94 -30.39 10.33
N VAL A 275 1.49 -31.34 11.16
CA VAL A 275 0.65 -31.02 12.32
C VAL A 275 1.42 -30.19 13.36
N ILE A 276 2.72 -30.46 13.54
CA ILE A 276 3.56 -29.69 14.47
C ILE A 276 3.69 -28.22 14.05
N SER A 277 3.58 -27.88 12.76
CA SER A 277 3.66 -26.50 12.31
C SER A 277 2.31 -25.78 12.27
N LEU A 278 1.18 -26.50 12.36
CA LEU A 278 -0.17 -25.90 12.35
C LEU A 278 -0.43 -24.86 13.45
N PRO A 279 0.11 -24.99 14.68
CA PRO A 279 -0.09 -23.96 15.69
C PRO A 279 0.49 -22.59 15.31
N LEU A 280 1.53 -22.52 14.47
CA LEU A 280 2.11 -21.24 14.05
C LEU A 280 1.10 -20.32 13.32
N PRO A 281 0.49 -20.74 12.19
CA PRO A 281 -0.51 -19.91 11.51
C PRO A 281 -1.74 -19.68 12.38
N LEU A 282 -2.16 -20.64 13.22
CA LEU A 282 -3.28 -20.44 14.13
C LEU A 282 -2.99 -19.32 15.15
N LEU A 283 -1.78 -19.27 15.72
CA LEU A 283 -1.36 -18.18 16.60
C LEU A 283 -1.36 -16.83 15.89
N ILE A 284 -0.96 -16.77 14.61
CA ILE A 284 -1.03 -15.52 13.85
C ILE A 284 -2.47 -15.09 13.62
N PHE A 285 -3.33 -15.98 13.12
CA PHE A 285 -4.71 -15.61 12.83
C PHE A 285 -5.48 -15.25 14.10
N PHE A 286 -5.37 -16.05 15.17
CA PHE A 286 -6.16 -15.83 16.39
C PHE A 286 -5.54 -14.84 17.37
N TRP A 287 -4.21 -14.64 17.36
CA TRP A 287 -3.57 -13.71 18.29
C TRP A 287 -2.91 -12.55 17.56
N GLY A 288 -2.07 -12.82 16.56
CA GLY A 288 -1.35 -11.78 15.80
C GLY A 288 -2.28 -10.76 15.16
N THR A 289 -3.24 -11.22 14.34
CA THR A 289 -4.10 -10.31 13.55
C THR A 289 -5.28 -9.72 14.32
N LEU A 290 -5.68 -10.32 15.45
CA LEU A 290 -6.78 -9.82 16.28
C LEU A 290 -6.34 -8.72 17.26
N CYS A 291 -5.04 -8.52 17.48
CA CYS A 291 -4.54 -7.46 18.35
C CYS A 291 -4.52 -6.09 17.64
N SER A 292 -5.36 -5.15 18.09
CA SER A 292 -5.27 -3.72 17.75
C SER A 292 -4.46 -2.98 18.82
N PRO A 293 -3.47 -2.11 18.53
CA PRO A 293 -2.91 -1.71 17.22
C PRO A 293 -1.66 -2.51 16.78
N ARG A 294 -1.01 -3.29 17.66
CA ARG A 294 0.15 -4.17 17.32
C ARG A 294 0.18 -5.39 18.23
N PRO A 295 0.73 -6.55 17.78
CA PRO A 295 0.89 -7.73 18.61
C PRO A 295 1.83 -7.46 19.82
N PRO A 296 1.55 -8.06 20.98
CA PRO A 296 2.33 -7.82 22.19
C PRO A 296 3.75 -8.40 22.10
N LYS A 297 4.71 -7.86 22.87
CA LYS A 297 6.10 -8.37 22.93
C LYS A 297 6.16 -9.88 23.26
N ILE A 298 5.24 -10.33 24.11
CA ILE A 298 5.12 -11.72 24.56
C ILE A 298 4.75 -12.65 23.39
N PHE A 299 3.90 -12.20 22.47
CA PHE A 299 3.51 -12.97 21.29
C PHE A 299 4.74 -13.36 20.46
N TRP A 300 5.62 -12.41 20.17
CA TRP A 300 6.84 -12.67 19.40
C TRP A 300 7.83 -13.60 20.13
N ILE A 301 7.91 -13.51 21.46
CA ILE A 301 8.78 -14.39 22.26
C ILE A 301 8.23 -15.82 22.25
N ILE A 302 6.92 -16.00 22.46
CA ILE A 302 6.25 -17.32 22.39
C ILE A 302 6.43 -17.92 21.01
N LEU A 303 6.28 -17.12 19.95
CA LEU A 303 6.42 -17.57 18.56
C LEU A 303 7.84 -18.07 18.25
N ILE A 304 8.88 -17.31 18.65
CA ILE A 304 10.27 -17.72 18.47
C ILE A 304 10.58 -18.98 19.28
N ALA A 305 10.16 -19.04 20.54
CA ALA A 305 10.35 -20.20 21.39
C ALA A 305 9.66 -21.45 20.83
N TYR A 306 8.46 -21.30 20.26
CA TYR A 306 7.72 -22.40 19.63
C TYR A 306 8.50 -22.98 18.44
N ILE A 307 9.04 -22.12 17.57
CA ILE A 307 9.82 -22.56 16.41
C ILE A 307 11.12 -23.23 16.83
N GLU A 308 11.80 -22.68 17.84
CA GLU A 308 13.01 -23.28 18.40
C GLU A 308 12.74 -24.68 18.96
N VAL A 309 11.69 -24.83 19.77
CA VAL A 309 11.24 -26.15 20.27
C VAL A 309 10.90 -27.08 19.12
N MET A 310 10.18 -26.61 18.10
CA MET A 310 9.86 -27.42 16.91
C MET A 310 11.13 -27.90 16.19
N ILE A 311 12.14 -27.04 16.01
CA ILE A 311 13.41 -27.42 15.38
C ILE A 311 14.13 -28.49 16.21
N VAL A 312 14.18 -28.32 17.53
CA VAL A 312 14.79 -29.30 18.46
C VAL A 312 14.07 -30.64 18.39
N VAL A 313 12.73 -30.62 18.37
CA VAL A 313 11.91 -31.84 18.23
C VAL A 313 12.19 -32.52 16.89
N LYS A 314 12.16 -31.77 15.78
CA LYS A 314 12.47 -32.29 14.44
C LYS A 314 13.89 -32.85 14.35
N PHE A 315 14.86 -32.22 15.02
CA PHE A 315 16.25 -32.66 15.11
C PHE A 315 16.40 -33.96 15.89
N PHE A 316 15.74 -34.07 17.05
CA PHE A 316 15.78 -35.26 17.90
C PHE A 316 15.27 -36.51 17.15
N PHE A 317 14.26 -36.35 16.30
CA PHE A 317 13.74 -37.46 15.51
C PHE A 317 14.55 -37.80 14.25
N GLN A 318 15.61 -37.06 13.93
CA GLN A 318 16.55 -37.48 12.89
C GLN A 318 17.49 -38.60 13.35
N PHE A 319 17.63 -38.81 14.65
CA PHE A 319 18.43 -39.91 15.17
C PHE A 319 17.78 -41.25 14.80
N ASP A 320 18.62 -42.21 14.39
CA ASP A 320 18.22 -43.59 14.07
C ASP A 320 17.82 -44.42 15.30
N LEU A 321 17.41 -43.77 16.39
CA LEU A 321 16.97 -44.44 17.61
C LEU A 321 15.60 -45.10 17.44
N PHE A 322 14.83 -44.67 16.44
CA PHE A 322 13.42 -45.04 16.35
C PHE A 322 13.10 -46.03 15.21
N PRO A 323 12.15 -46.97 15.42
CA PRO A 323 11.79 -47.97 14.43
C PRO A 323 11.26 -47.39 13.11
N TRP A 324 10.67 -46.19 13.14
CA TRP A 324 10.17 -45.49 11.96
C TRP A 324 11.26 -44.80 11.13
N SER A 325 12.46 -44.58 11.69
CA SER A 325 13.60 -43.97 10.97
C SER A 325 14.15 -44.90 9.87
N HIS A 326 14.03 -46.21 10.10
CA HIS A 326 14.58 -47.25 9.22
C HIS A 326 13.65 -47.62 8.07
N ARG A 327 12.39 -47.15 8.09
CA ARG A 327 11.42 -47.43 7.03
C ARG A 327 11.49 -46.33 5.99
N ILE A 328 12.12 -46.65 4.86
CA ILE A 328 12.06 -45.82 3.65
C ILE A 328 10.67 -46.04 3.03
N VAL A 329 9.69 -45.28 3.49
CA VAL A 329 8.34 -45.29 2.91
C VAL A 329 8.37 -44.50 1.61
N GLY A 330 7.86 -45.09 0.53
CA GLY A 330 7.76 -44.42 -0.77
C GLY A 330 6.94 -43.13 -0.70
N SER A 331 7.11 -42.24 -1.68
CA SER A 331 6.35 -40.98 -1.79
C SER A 331 4.83 -41.15 -1.84
N ASN A 332 4.33 -42.37 -2.03
CA ASN A 332 2.95 -42.67 -2.39
C ASN A 332 2.01 -42.90 -1.18
N GLU A 333 2.52 -42.82 0.04
CA GLU A 333 1.70 -42.93 1.26
C GLU A 333 1.59 -41.57 1.97
N PRO A 334 0.58 -40.74 1.64
CA PRO A 334 0.38 -39.45 2.30
C PRO A 334 -0.08 -39.61 3.76
N LEU A 335 -0.69 -40.76 4.11
CA LEU A 335 -1.22 -41.04 5.45
C LEU A 335 -0.18 -41.65 6.41
N TYR A 336 1.11 -41.66 6.06
CA TYR A 336 2.15 -42.15 6.95
C TYR A 336 2.22 -41.27 8.22
N PRO A 337 1.97 -41.81 9.43
CA PRO A 337 1.81 -40.98 10.62
C PRO A 337 3.02 -40.08 10.93
N PRO A 338 4.29 -40.53 10.79
CA PRO A 338 5.45 -39.64 10.95
C PRO A 338 5.50 -38.51 9.92
N ARG A 339 4.97 -38.69 8.71
CA ARG A 339 4.87 -37.63 7.68
C ARG A 339 3.80 -36.60 8.05
N ILE A 340 2.62 -37.04 8.50
CA ILE A 340 1.54 -36.14 8.96
C ILE A 340 2.01 -35.31 10.16
N ILE A 341 2.69 -35.95 11.12
CA ILE A 341 3.18 -35.25 12.31
C ILE A 341 4.33 -34.29 11.94
N GLY A 342 5.13 -34.61 10.91
CA GLY A 342 6.27 -33.80 10.47
C GLY A 342 7.62 -34.25 11.03
N ILE A 343 7.72 -35.55 11.34
CA ILE A 343 8.86 -36.25 11.94
C ILE A 343 9.62 -37.11 10.90
N GLU A 344 9.25 -36.99 9.62
CA GLU A 344 9.89 -37.75 8.54
C GLU A 344 11.37 -37.39 8.38
N LYS A 345 12.24 -38.41 8.28
CA LYS A 345 13.66 -38.23 8.03
C LYS A 345 13.88 -37.76 6.59
N LYS A 346 14.42 -36.54 6.43
CA LYS A 346 14.72 -35.95 5.12
C LYS A 346 16.05 -35.20 5.16
N PRO A 347 16.82 -35.20 4.06
CA PRO A 347 17.92 -34.24 3.93
C PRO A 347 17.32 -32.81 3.95
N PHE A 348 17.97 -31.90 4.67
CA PHE A 348 17.53 -30.49 4.83
C PHE A 348 16.16 -30.30 5.50
N PHE A 349 15.75 -31.20 6.40
CA PHE A 349 14.44 -31.17 7.07
C PHE A 349 14.09 -29.86 7.81
N ALA A 350 15.09 -29.08 8.24
CA ALA A 350 14.90 -27.85 9.02
C ALA A 350 15.20 -26.56 8.24
N LEU A 351 15.54 -26.61 6.95
CA LEU A 351 16.02 -25.42 6.22
C LEU A 351 14.99 -24.29 6.21
N SER A 352 13.73 -24.59 5.90
CA SER A 352 12.66 -23.59 5.90
C SER A 352 12.38 -23.02 7.30
N ASP A 353 12.47 -23.85 8.34
CA ASP A 353 12.25 -23.42 9.73
C ASP A 353 13.40 -22.55 10.24
N VAL A 354 14.65 -22.84 9.85
CA VAL A 354 15.83 -22.02 10.17
C VAL A 354 15.77 -20.67 9.45
N VAL A 355 15.38 -20.65 8.17
CA VAL A 355 15.16 -19.39 7.43
C VAL A 355 14.04 -18.57 8.08
N LEU A 356 12.95 -19.21 8.48
CA LEU A 356 11.86 -18.55 9.20
C LEU A 356 12.34 -17.96 10.54
N LEU A 357 13.11 -18.73 11.30
CA LEU A 357 13.70 -18.28 12.57
C LEU A 357 14.60 -17.05 12.35
N MET A 358 15.42 -17.04 11.29
CA MET A 358 16.25 -15.88 10.93
C MET A 358 15.39 -14.63 10.66
N ILE A 359 14.30 -14.76 9.90
CA ILE A 359 13.38 -13.65 9.61
C ILE A 359 12.75 -13.11 10.91
N LEU A 360 12.34 -13.98 11.83
CA LEU A 360 11.75 -13.58 13.11
C LEU A 360 12.75 -12.90 14.04
N PHE A 361 14.00 -13.38 14.09
CA PHE A 361 15.05 -12.69 14.83
C PHE A 361 15.36 -11.31 14.24
N PHE A 362 15.35 -11.18 12.92
CA PHE A 362 15.50 -9.89 12.24
C PHE A 362 14.35 -8.94 12.61
N HIS A 363 13.10 -9.41 12.60
CA HIS A 363 11.96 -8.61 13.05
C HIS A 363 12.07 -8.21 14.52
N ARG A 364 12.45 -9.14 15.42
CA ARG A 364 12.67 -8.85 16.84
C ARG A 364 13.79 -7.83 17.06
N TYR A 365 14.87 -7.92 16.28
CA TYR A 365 15.95 -6.94 16.30
C TYR A 365 15.42 -5.55 15.92
N HIS A 366 14.65 -5.44 14.84
CA HIS A 366 14.03 -4.19 14.43
C HIS A 366 13.09 -3.63 15.50
N LEU A 367 12.23 -4.45 16.10
CA LEU A 367 11.34 -4.01 17.19
C LEU A 367 12.13 -3.44 18.38
N LYS A 368 13.27 -4.03 18.74
CA LYS A 368 14.13 -3.53 19.82
C LYS A 368 14.77 -2.19 19.46
N VAL A 369 15.28 -2.04 18.24
CA VAL A 369 15.89 -0.79 17.78
C VAL A 369 14.85 0.32 17.75
N PHE A 370 13.64 0.05 17.26
CA PHE A 370 12.57 1.04 17.23
C PHE A 370 12.08 1.43 18.62
N HIS A 371 11.89 0.47 19.54
CA HIS A 371 11.45 0.74 20.91
C HIS A 371 12.58 1.26 21.82
N ALA A 372 13.83 1.24 21.38
CA ALA A 372 14.92 1.93 22.06
C ALA A 372 15.11 3.37 21.54
N CYS A 373 14.49 3.71 20.42
CA CYS A 373 14.57 5.00 19.76
C CYS A 373 13.34 5.89 20.03
N LEU A 374 12.21 5.27 20.39
CA LEU A 374 11.03 5.87 21.02
C LEU A 374 11.15 5.72 22.54
#